data_AF-A0A8S3ZYQ9-F1
#
_entry.id   AF-A0A8S3ZYQ9-F1
#
_cell.length_a   1.000
_cell.length_b   1.000
_cell.length_c   1.000
_cell.angle_alpha   90.00
_cell.angle_beta   90.00
_cell.angle_gamma   90.00
#
_symmetry.space_group_name_H-M   'P 1'
#
loop_
_entity.id
_entity.type
_entity.pdbx_description
1 polymer ?
#
loop_
_entity_poly.entity_id
_entity_poly.type
_entity_poly.pdbx_seq_one_letter_code
_entity_poly.pdbx_strand_id
1 'polypeptide(L)'
;NLNAPLIVLGNFLAGVGVLFIGPSPILPFLSVNIGVIAVGLAVLGSFNNCGLIPTRNCLFIGAKNLGFENNLDTHGIVSGMFSSVYCLGAFVGPIVSGVSVQEIGFRHSTTVFASFFFVSV
;
A
#
# COMPACT_ATOMS: atom_id res chain seq x y z
N ASN A 1 18.69 -3.92 10.89
CA ASN A 1 17.80 -3.60 9.75
C ASN A 1 16.54 -4.46 9.76
N LEU A 2 15.67 -4.29 10.77
CA LEU A 2 14.39 -5.03 10.86
C LEU A 2 13.30 -4.42 9.94
N ASN A 3 13.48 -3.17 9.51
CA ASN A 3 12.46 -2.44 8.74
C ASN A 3 12.26 -2.98 7.33
N ALA A 4 13.32 -3.45 6.67
CA ALA A 4 13.25 -4.00 5.31
C ALA A 4 12.34 -5.25 5.23
N PRO A 5 12.51 -6.30 6.06
CA PRO A 5 11.61 -7.45 6.01
C PRO A 5 10.17 -7.12 6.42
N LEU A 6 9.95 -6.11 7.29
CA LEU A 6 8.60 -5.64 7.65
C LEU A 6 7.88 -4.99 6.46
N ILE A 7 8.59 -4.19 5.66
CA ILE A 7 8.03 -3.57 4.43
C ILE A 7 7.67 -4.66 3.41
N VAL A 8 8.61 -5.57 3.14
CA VAL A 8 8.44 -6.70 2.20
C VAL A 8 7.25 -7.57 2.61
N LEU A 9 7.19 -7.99 3.88
CA LEU A 9 6.12 -8.84 4.40
C LEU A 9 4.76 -8.12 4.38
N GLY A 10 4.72 -6.87 4.85
CA GLY A 10 3.47 -6.08 4.89
C GLY A 10 2.91 -5.85 3.49
N ASN A 11 3.77 -5.56 2.53
CA ASN A 11 3.39 -5.28 1.16
C ASN A 11 2.99 -6.55 0.39
N PHE A 12 3.65 -7.68 0.64
CA PHE A 12 3.23 -8.99 0.14
C PHE A 12 1.86 -9.42 0.68
N LEU A 13 1.65 -9.31 2.00
CA LEU A 13 0.37 -9.67 2.64
C LEU A 13 -0.76 -8.72 2.23
N ALA A 14 -0.46 -7.43 2.01
CA ALA A 14 -1.41 -6.48 1.45
C ALA A 14 -1.82 -6.87 0.02
N GLY A 15 -0.87 -7.27 -0.84
CA GLY A 15 -1.16 -7.79 -2.19
C GLY A 15 -2.04 -9.03 -2.18
N VAL A 16 -1.80 -9.95 -1.24
CA VAL A 16 -2.68 -11.11 -1.00
C VAL A 16 -4.08 -10.66 -0.57
N GLY A 17 -4.22 -9.66 0.31
CA GLY A 17 -5.50 -9.08 0.69
C GLY A 17 -6.29 -8.49 -0.49
N VAL A 18 -5.62 -7.78 -1.42
CA VAL A 18 -6.25 -7.24 -2.63
C VAL A 18 -6.75 -8.37 -3.56
N LEU A 19 -6.01 -9.49 -3.66
CA LEU A 19 -6.43 -10.67 -4.41
C LEU A 19 -7.69 -11.35 -3.84
N PHE A 20 -7.97 -11.19 -2.54
CA PHE A 20 -9.22 -11.68 -1.92
C PHE A 20 -10.41 -10.73 -2.15
N ILE A 21 -10.18 -9.42 -2.34
CA ILE A 21 -11.22 -8.40 -2.56
C ILE A 21 -11.72 -8.42 -4.00
N GLY A 22 -10.79 -8.47 -4.96
CA GLY A 22 -11.12 -8.60 -6.37
C GLY A 22 -11.33 -10.06 -6.71
N PRO A 23 -12.46 -10.47 -7.31
CA PRO A 23 -12.58 -11.85 -7.77
C PRO A 23 -11.57 -12.04 -8.90
N SER A 24 -10.32 -12.41 -8.63
CA SER A 24 -9.31 -12.49 -9.68
C SER A 24 -9.75 -13.51 -10.74
N PRO A 25 -9.55 -13.26 -12.05
CA PRO A 25 -9.73 -14.26 -13.12
C PRO A 25 -8.97 -15.57 -12.86
N ILE A 26 -7.97 -15.52 -11.97
CA ILE A 26 -7.06 -16.61 -11.62
C ILE A 26 -7.66 -17.56 -10.55
N LEU A 27 -8.65 -17.13 -9.76
CA LEU A 27 -9.38 -18.00 -8.81
C LEU A 27 -10.88 -18.07 -9.15
N PRO A 28 -11.29 -18.97 -10.06
CA PRO A 28 -12.71 -19.20 -10.38
C PRO A 28 -13.49 -19.93 -9.27
N PHE A 29 -12.85 -20.40 -8.20
CA PHE A 29 -13.46 -21.22 -7.14
C PHE A 29 -13.93 -20.43 -5.91
N LEU A 30 -13.66 -19.13 -5.82
CA LEU A 30 -14.02 -18.33 -4.66
C LEU A 30 -15.39 -17.66 -4.87
N SER A 31 -16.44 -18.25 -4.30
CA SER A 31 -17.78 -17.66 -4.27
C SER A 31 -17.73 -16.29 -3.59
N VAL A 32 -18.20 -15.25 -4.29
CA VAL A 32 -18.28 -13.89 -3.76
C VAL A 32 -19.21 -13.89 -2.55
N ASN A 33 -18.62 -13.94 -1.35
CA ASN A 33 -19.33 -13.82 -0.10
C ASN A 33 -18.83 -12.57 0.62
N ILE A 34 -19.76 -11.81 1.21
CA ILE A 34 -19.46 -10.56 1.92
C ILE A 34 -18.42 -10.82 3.04
N GLY A 35 -18.44 -12.01 3.64
CA GLY A 35 -17.45 -12.43 4.63
C GLY A 35 -16.01 -12.46 4.09
N VAL A 36 -15.80 -12.91 2.86
CA VAL A 36 -14.45 -12.98 2.24
C VAL A 36 -13.92 -11.58 1.93
N ILE A 37 -14.79 -10.70 1.43
CA ILE A 37 -14.44 -9.30 1.16
C ILE A 37 -14.13 -8.57 2.47
N ALA A 38 -14.91 -8.80 3.52
CA ALA A 38 -14.68 -8.20 4.84
C ALA A 38 -13.33 -8.63 5.44
N VAL A 39 -13.00 -9.92 5.35
CA VAL A 39 -11.68 -10.43 5.77
C VAL A 39 -10.56 -9.84 4.91
N GLY A 40 -10.74 -9.76 3.60
CA GLY A 40 -9.76 -9.16 2.68
C GLY A 40 -9.49 -7.68 2.99
N LEU A 41 -10.53 -6.89 3.28
CA LEU A 41 -10.40 -5.49 3.70
C LEU A 41 -9.71 -5.35 5.06
N ALA A 42 -10.04 -6.21 6.02
CA ALA A 42 -9.40 -6.21 7.35
C ALA A 42 -7.90 -6.52 7.25
N VAL A 43 -7.54 -7.51 6.43
CA VAL A 43 -6.15 -7.89 6.11
C VAL A 43 -5.45 -6.71 5.44
N LEU A 44 -6.02 -6.17 4.35
CA LEU A 44 -5.44 -5.06 3.60
C LEU A 44 -5.16 -3.84 4.50
N GLY A 45 -6.13 -3.43 5.31
CA GLY A 45 -5.98 -2.29 6.22
C GLY A 45 -4.87 -2.54 7.27
N SER A 46 -4.82 -3.73 7.86
CA SER A 46 -3.83 -4.07 8.88
C SER A 46 -2.41 -4.07 8.32
N PHE A 47 -2.21 -4.70 7.16
CA PHE A 47 -0.87 -4.87 6.58
C PHE A 47 -0.37 -3.61 5.83
N ASN A 48 -1.27 -2.81 5.25
CA ASN A 48 -0.89 -1.53 4.63
C ASN A 48 -0.24 -0.58 5.65
N ASN A 49 -0.79 -0.52 6.88
CA ASN A 49 -0.19 0.26 7.96
C ASN A 49 1.16 -0.31 8.42
N CYS A 50 1.31 -1.63 8.37
CA CYS A 50 2.56 -2.31 8.72
C CYS A 50 3.71 -1.96 7.76
N GLY A 51 3.43 -1.64 6.50
CA GLY A 51 4.44 -1.11 5.56
C GLY A 51 4.68 0.40 5.66
N LEU A 52 3.63 1.17 6.00
CA LEU A 52 3.69 2.64 6.04
C LEU A 52 4.54 3.17 7.22
N ILE A 53 4.41 2.57 8.39
CA ILE A 53 5.19 2.94 9.60
C ILE A 53 6.71 2.76 9.39
N PRO A 54 7.23 1.59 8.97
CA PRO A 54 8.66 1.41 8.75
C PRO A 54 9.18 2.26 7.59
N THR A 55 8.36 2.52 6.55
CA THR A 55 8.74 3.42 5.45
C THR A 55 9.04 4.83 5.96
N ARG A 56 8.17 5.37 6.83
CA ARG A 56 8.41 6.68 7.48
C ARG A 56 9.67 6.67 8.35
N ASN A 57 9.93 5.57 9.07
CA ASN A 57 11.15 5.42 9.86
C ASN A 57 12.41 5.33 8.99
N CYS A 58 12.36 4.62 7.86
CA CYS A 58 13.46 4.55 6.90
C CYS A 58 13.78 5.93 6.31
N LEU A 59 12.76 6.73 5.98
CA LEU A 59 12.95 8.09 5.49
C LEU A 59 13.66 8.96 6.53
N PHE A 60 13.30 8.80 7.82
CA PHE A 60 13.94 9.50 8.92
C PHE A 60 15.41 9.07 9.12
N ILE A 61 15.69 7.76 9.05
CA ILE A 61 17.06 7.23 9.11
C ILE A 61 17.90 7.75 7.93
N GLY A 62 17.30 7.84 6.73
CA GLY A 62 17.94 8.43 5.55
C GLY A 62 18.31 9.90 5.75
N ALA A 63 17.39 10.70 6.30
CA ALA A 63 17.66 12.10 6.63
C ALA A 63 18.81 12.22 7.64
N LYS A 64 18.84 11.37 8.68
CA LYS A 64 19.94 11.34 9.64
C LYS A 64 21.29 10.98 8.98
N ASN A 65 21.31 10.03 8.05
CA ASN A 65 22.53 9.63 7.33
C ASN A 65 23.06 10.74 6.39
N LEU A 66 22.18 11.62 5.91
CA LEU A 66 22.54 12.79 5.11
C LEU A 66 23.11 13.96 5.96
N GLY A 67 23.22 13.78 7.28
CA GLY A 67 23.80 14.77 8.19
C GLY A 67 22.81 15.78 8.76
N PHE A 68 21.49 15.58 8.57
CA PHE A 68 20.49 16.43 9.22
C PHE A 68 20.46 16.17 10.73
N GLU A 69 20.44 17.24 11.53
CA GLU A 69 20.26 17.14 12.98
C GLU A 69 18.89 16.55 13.34
N ASN A 70 18.82 15.78 14.44
CA ASN A 70 17.57 15.23 14.97
C ASN A 70 16.78 16.32 15.73
N ASN A 71 16.49 17.43 15.04
CA ASN A 71 15.70 18.53 15.56
C ASN A 71 14.25 18.45 15.05
N LEU A 72 13.34 19.13 15.75
CA LEU A 72 11.92 19.19 15.40
C LEU A 72 11.71 19.70 13.97
N ASP A 73 12.59 20.57 13.48
CA ASP A 73 12.55 21.08 12.10
C ASP A 73 12.77 19.97 11.06
N THR A 74 13.75 19.09 11.25
CA THR A 74 14.00 17.94 10.37
C THR A 74 12.82 16.97 10.39
N HIS A 75 12.26 16.71 11.58
CA HIS A 75 11.06 15.89 11.71
C HIS A 75 9.86 16.53 10.98
N GLY A 76 9.71 17.86 11.09
CA GLY A 76 8.68 18.64 10.40
C GLY A 76 8.80 18.57 8.88
N ILE A 77 10.01 18.73 8.34
CA ILE A 77 10.26 18.66 6.90
C ILE A 77 10.00 17.24 6.37
N VAL A 78 10.55 16.20 7.02
CA VAL A 78 10.38 14.80 6.59
C VAL A 78 8.91 14.37 6.68
N SER A 79 8.21 14.72 7.76
CA SER A 79 6.79 14.40 7.91
C SER A 79 5.90 15.20 6.96
N GLY A 80 6.22 16.47 6.72
CA GLY A 80 5.56 17.32 5.73
C GLY A 80 5.70 16.74 4.32
N MET A 81 6.93 16.40 3.91
CA MET A 81 7.19 15.78 2.61
C MET A 81 6.45 14.44 2.46
N PHE A 82 6.53 13.57 3.48
CA PHE A 82 5.79 12.31 3.47
C PHE A 82 4.28 12.54 3.34
N SER A 83 3.72 13.49 4.10
CA SER A 83 2.30 13.84 4.05
C SER A 83 1.89 14.39 2.68
N SER A 84 2.71 15.25 2.07
CA SER A 84 2.46 15.79 0.72
C SER A 84 2.41 14.69 -0.34
N VAL A 85 3.38 13.77 -0.32
CA VAL A 85 3.39 12.62 -1.23
C VAL A 85 2.20 11.69 -0.96
N TYR A 86 1.86 11.46 0.31
CA TYR A 86 0.70 10.66 0.69
C TYR A 86 -0.61 11.28 0.20
N CYS A 87 -0.82 12.58 0.38
CA CYS A 87 -2.00 13.29 -0.13
C CYS A 87 -2.06 13.27 -1.66
N LEU A 88 -0.92 13.40 -2.34
CA LEU A 88 -0.84 13.29 -3.80
C LEU A 88 -1.26 11.89 -4.26
N GLY A 89 -0.75 10.84 -3.60
CA GLY A 89 -1.17 9.46 -3.86
C GLY A 89 -2.65 9.23 -3.59
N ALA A 90 -3.19 9.78 -2.50
CA ALA A 90 -4.61 9.70 -2.14
C ALA A 90 -5.51 10.44 -3.15
N PHE A 91 -4.99 11.46 -3.83
CA PHE A 91 -5.71 12.16 -4.90
C PHE A 91 -5.64 11.41 -6.24
N VAL A 92 -4.45 10.98 -6.65
CA VAL A 92 -4.22 10.32 -7.94
C VAL A 92 -4.75 8.87 -7.95
N GLY A 93 -4.64 8.15 -6.83
CA GLY A 93 -5.02 6.75 -6.70
C GLY A 93 -6.48 6.47 -7.11
N PRO A 94 -7.47 7.18 -6.56
CA PRO A 94 -8.88 7.04 -6.93
C PRO A 94 -9.19 7.43 -8.38
N ILE A 95 -8.46 8.40 -8.93
CA ILE A 95 -8.64 8.83 -10.33
C ILE A 95 -8.20 7.70 -11.28
N VAL A 96 -6.99 7.17 -11.06
CA VAL A 96 -6.43 6.08 -11.88
C VAL A 96 -7.24 4.79 -11.71
N SER A 97 -7.67 4.47 -10.49
CA SER A 97 -8.50 3.28 -10.22
C SER A 97 -9.90 3.42 -10.81
N GLY A 98 -10.50 4.60 -10.75
CA GLY A 98 -11.81 4.89 -11.36
C GLY A 98 -11.79 4.67 -12.87
N VAL A 99 -10.79 5.24 -13.56
CA VAL A 99 -10.61 5.06 -15.01
C VAL A 99 -10.35 3.58 -15.35
N SER A 100 -9.49 2.90 -14.59
CA SER A 100 -9.26 1.45 -14.82
C SER A 100 -10.54 0.64 -14.68
N VAL A 101 -11.35 0.90 -13.64
CA VAL A 101 -12.61 0.15 -13.43
C VAL A 101 -13.61 0.38 -14.56
N GLN A 102 -13.61 1.57 -15.17
CA GLN A 102 -14.47 1.88 -16.32
C GLN A 102 -14.03 1.17 -17.60
N GLU A 103 -12.73 1.11 -17.89
CA GLU A 103 -12.19 0.57 -19.14
C GLU A 103 -12.03 -0.96 -19.14
N ILE A 104 -11.45 -1.53 -18.08
CA ILE A 104 -11.10 -2.96 -18.01
C ILE A 104 -11.97 -3.75 -17.02
N GLY A 105 -12.92 -3.08 -16.36
CA GLY A 105 -13.81 -3.67 -15.37
C GLY A 105 -13.14 -3.90 -14.01
N PHE A 106 -13.97 -4.07 -12.97
CA PHE A 106 -13.53 -4.26 -11.58
C PHE A 106 -12.59 -5.46 -11.41
N ARG A 107 -12.83 -6.53 -12.17
CA ARG A 107 -12.11 -7.80 -12.09
C ARG A 107 -10.64 -7.67 -12.49
N HIS A 108 -10.36 -7.03 -13.63
CA HIS A 108 -9.01 -6.85 -14.12
C HIS A 108 -8.30 -5.69 -13.39
N SER A 109 -9.05 -4.65 -13.00
CA SER A 109 -8.51 -3.53 -12.21
C SER A 109 -7.91 -3.98 -10.88
N THR A 110 -8.59 -4.88 -10.18
CA THR A 110 -8.11 -5.41 -8.89
C THR A 110 -6.86 -6.28 -9.05
N THR A 111 -6.74 -7.06 -10.14
CA THR A 111 -5.51 -7.81 -10.45
C THR A 111 -4.33 -6.88 -10.77
N VAL A 112 -4.57 -5.82 -11.53
CA VAL A 112 -3.55 -4.79 -11.80
C VAL A 112 -3.10 -4.13 -10.50
N PHE A 113 -4.05 -3.75 -9.62
CA PHE A 113 -3.71 -3.21 -8.31
C PHE A 113 -2.89 -4.17 -7.44
N ALA A 114 -3.26 -5.46 -7.39
CA ALA A 114 -2.47 -6.45 -6.67
C ALA A 114 -1.05 -6.57 -7.24
N SER A 115 -0.88 -6.51 -8.56
CA SER A 115 0.45 -6.57 -9.19
C SER A 115 1.36 -5.41 -8.79
N PHE A 116 0.82 -4.19 -8.60
CA PHE A 116 1.59 -3.05 -8.09
C PHE A 116 2.12 -3.28 -6.67
N PHE A 117 1.32 -3.95 -5.82
CA PHE A 117 1.77 -4.36 -4.49
C PHE A 117 2.94 -5.34 -4.61
N PHE A 118 2.85 -6.37 -5.46
CA PHE A 118 3.95 -7.33 -5.64
C PHE A 118 5.24 -6.71 -6.23
N VAL A 119 5.13 -5.75 -7.15
CA VAL A 119 6.30 -5.06 -7.72
C VAL A 119 7.04 -4.21 -6.66
N SER A 120 6.32 -3.78 -5.64
CA SER A 120 6.88 -2.95 -4.56
C SER A 120 7.54 -3.78 -3.43
N VAL A 121 7.54 -5.12 -3.54
CA VAL A 121 8.22 -6.08 -2.64
C VAL A 121 9.63 -6.37 -3.15
#